data_AF-A0A962QE55-F1
#
_entry.id   AF-A0A962QE55-F1
#
_cell.length_a   1.000
_cell.length_b   1.000
_cell.length_c   1.000
_cell.angle_alpha   90.00
_cell.angle_beta   90.00
_cell.angle_gamma   90.00
#
_symmetry.space_group_name_H-M   'P 1'
#
loop_
_entity.id
_entity.type
_entity.pdbx_description
1 polymer ?
#
loop_
_entity_poly.entity_id
_entity_poly.type
_entity_poly.pdbx_seq_one_letter_code
_entity_poly.pdbx_strand_id
1 'polypeptide(L)'
;MRLGNRTFWYGMLALLGVGFALPPLVLAQAASAAETLIKSPNDRREYATITLPNQLRVVLISDPATDKAAASLNVNVGSASEPDNREGLAHMLEHMLFLGTEKYPEPGEYKNFLSSHGGDHNAYTALLDTNYFFDVDKLYLEPALDRFAQFFVAPLFTAKYVQNERQVVHSEYQSKMRSDGWRTRSAQRHAMNP
;
A
#
# COMPACT_ATOMS: atom_id res chain seq x y z
N MET A 1 -70.19 -24.93 15.79
CA MET A 1 -71.16 -25.99 15.42
C MET A 1 -70.51 -26.84 14.33
N ARG A 2 -70.40 -28.16 14.56
CA ARG A 2 -69.74 -29.22 13.71
C ARG A 2 -68.21 -29.08 13.56
N LEU A 3 -67.36 -29.75 14.33
CA LEU A 3 -67.11 -31.20 14.53
C LEU A 3 -66.87 -31.96 13.22
N GLY A 4 -65.60 -32.32 13.00
CA GLY A 4 -65.11 -33.26 11.99
C GLY A 4 -63.94 -34.06 12.54
N ASN A 5 -64.25 -35.08 13.35
CA ASN A 5 -63.35 -36.14 13.79
C ASN A 5 -63.00 -37.06 12.62
N ARG A 6 -61.72 -37.37 12.40
CA ARG A 6 -61.20 -38.67 11.89
C ARG A 6 -59.78 -38.89 12.43
N THR A 7 -59.67 -39.57 13.57
CA THR A 7 -59.25 -40.98 13.73
C THR A 7 -57.75 -41.23 13.60
N PHE A 8 -57.17 -41.44 14.79
CA PHE A 8 -55.96 -42.16 15.16
C PHE A 8 -55.50 -43.28 14.21
N TRP A 9 -54.19 -43.33 13.96
CA TRP A 9 -53.39 -44.55 14.01
C TRP A 9 -52.07 -44.27 14.73
N TYR A 10 -51.84 -45.02 15.81
CA TYR A 10 -50.58 -45.09 16.53
C TYR A 10 -49.58 -45.92 15.69
N GLY A 11 -48.43 -45.33 15.40
CA GLY A 11 -47.26 -46.02 14.85
C GLY A 11 -46.03 -45.59 15.63
N MET A 12 -45.72 -46.36 16.68
CA MET A 12 -44.50 -46.24 17.47
C MET A 12 -43.32 -46.72 16.63
N LEU A 13 -42.32 -45.88 16.39
CA LEU A 13 -41.00 -46.34 15.94
C LEU A 13 -39.90 -45.42 16.50
N ALA A 14 -39.31 -45.95 17.57
CA ALA A 14 -37.96 -45.80 18.08
C ALA A 14 -37.09 -44.64 17.54
N LEU A 15 -36.72 -43.78 18.49
CA LEU A 15 -35.49 -42.98 18.49
C LEU A 15 -34.26 -43.88 18.26
N LEU A 16 -33.54 -43.65 17.17
CA LEU A 16 -32.10 -43.91 17.09
C LEU A 16 -31.44 -42.64 16.56
N GLY A 17 -30.74 -41.96 17.45
CA GLY A 17 -29.92 -40.81 17.12
C GLY A 17 -28.76 -41.24 16.22
N VAL A 18 -28.68 -40.64 15.04
CA VAL A 18 -27.48 -40.64 14.23
C VAL A 18 -26.96 -39.21 14.24
N GLY A 19 -25.91 -38.98 15.03
CA GLY A 19 -25.18 -37.73 15.04
C GLY A 19 -24.58 -37.50 13.65
N PHE A 20 -25.07 -36.48 12.95
CA PHE A 20 -24.36 -35.92 11.82
C PHE A 20 -23.13 -35.19 12.35
N ALA A 21 -22.01 -35.91 12.39
CA ALA A 21 -20.70 -35.30 12.48
C ALA A 21 -20.54 -34.41 11.23
N LEU A 22 -20.53 -33.09 11.44
CA LEU A 22 -20.11 -32.13 10.43
C LEU A 22 -18.73 -32.59 9.91
N PRO A 23 -18.52 -32.68 8.58
CA PRO A 23 -17.19 -32.96 8.08
C PRO A 23 -16.27 -31.83 8.55
N PRO A 24 -15.03 -32.13 8.98
CA PRO A 24 -14.08 -31.08 9.30
C PRO A 24 -13.92 -30.25 8.03
N LEU A 25 -14.20 -28.95 8.14
CA LEU A 25 -13.93 -27.98 7.10
C LEU A 25 -12.43 -28.07 6.82
N VAL A 26 -12.05 -28.76 5.76
CA VAL A 26 -10.67 -28.79 5.29
C VAL A 26 -10.39 -27.39 4.78
N LEU A 27 -9.86 -26.54 5.66
CA LEU A 27 -9.08 -25.37 5.28
C LEU A 27 -7.87 -25.92 4.53
N ALA A 28 -8.05 -26.18 3.23
CA ALA A 28 -6.96 -26.38 2.30
C ALA A 28 -6.23 -25.04 2.23
N GLN A 29 -5.30 -24.86 3.15
CA GLN A 29 -4.34 -23.77 3.12
C GLN A 29 -3.54 -23.98 1.84
N ALA A 30 -3.82 -23.16 0.84
CA ALA A 30 -2.97 -23.04 -0.33
C ALA A 30 -1.65 -22.44 0.15
N ALA A 31 -0.79 -23.27 0.74
CA ALA A 31 0.63 -22.98 0.83
C ALA A 31 1.14 -23.02 -0.62
N SER A 32 1.01 -21.89 -1.32
CA SER A 32 1.80 -21.63 -2.51
C SER A 32 3.24 -21.95 -2.15
N ALA A 33 3.90 -22.79 -2.95
CA ALA A 33 5.31 -23.10 -2.80
C ALA A 33 6.06 -21.78 -2.56
N ALA A 34 6.64 -21.63 -1.37
CA ALA A 34 7.39 -20.44 -1.03
C ALA A 34 8.59 -20.41 -1.97
N GLU A 35 8.55 -19.47 -2.92
CA GLU A 35 9.71 -19.14 -3.75
C GLU A 35 10.85 -18.83 -2.78
N THR A 36 11.86 -19.69 -2.72
CA THR A 36 12.93 -19.54 -1.72
C THR A 36 13.73 -18.29 -2.06
N LEU A 37 13.55 -17.24 -1.26
CA LEU A 37 14.25 -15.98 -1.45
C LEU A 37 15.76 -16.22 -1.36
N ILE A 38 16.45 -15.96 -2.46
CA ILE A 38 17.91 -16.14 -2.55
C ILE A 38 18.55 -14.97 -1.82
N LYS A 39 19.34 -15.27 -0.78
CA LYS A 39 20.12 -14.28 -0.04
C LYS A 39 21.61 -14.58 -0.06
N SER A 40 22.43 -13.55 0.16
CA SER A 40 23.88 -13.71 0.29
C SER A 40 24.22 -14.60 1.51
N PRO A 41 25.25 -15.47 1.43
CA PRO A 41 25.69 -16.27 2.57
C PRO A 41 26.12 -15.44 3.80
N ASN A 42 26.53 -14.19 3.59
CA ASN A 42 26.93 -13.28 4.66
C ASN A 42 25.77 -12.43 5.22
N ASP A 43 24.55 -12.58 4.67
CA ASP A 43 23.39 -11.83 5.11
C ASP A 43 22.69 -12.51 6.29
N ARG A 44 22.80 -11.87 7.46
CA ARG A 44 22.26 -12.37 8.72
C ARG A 44 20.76 -12.09 8.91
N ARG A 45 20.14 -11.29 8.03
CA ARG A 45 18.73 -10.93 8.13
C ARG A 45 17.85 -12.12 7.76
N GLU A 46 16.65 -12.13 8.32
CA GLU A 46 15.61 -13.10 8.00
C GLU A 46 14.61 -12.46 7.04
N TYR A 47 14.11 -13.26 6.09
CA TYR A 47 13.24 -12.79 5.04
C TYR A 47 12.00 -13.67 4.94
N ALA A 48 10.85 -13.05 4.72
CA ALA A 48 9.63 -13.74 4.37
C ALA A 48 8.91 -12.99 3.25
N THR A 49 8.25 -13.72 2.36
CA THR A 49 7.41 -13.14 1.31
C THR A 49 5.97 -13.53 1.57
N ILE A 50 5.05 -12.56 1.55
CA ILE A 50 3.62 -12.82 1.65
C ILE A 50 2.89 -12.10 0.53
N THR A 51 1.80 -12.70 0.06
CA THR A 51 0.82 -12.02 -0.80
C THR A 51 -0.45 -11.84 0.01
N LEU A 52 -0.87 -10.60 0.19
CA LEU A 52 -2.09 -10.26 0.92
C LEU A 52 -3.34 -10.62 0.09
N PRO A 53 -4.53 -10.73 0.72
CA PRO A 53 -5.77 -11.03 -0.01
C PRO A 53 -6.14 -10.02 -1.11
N ASN A 54 -5.64 -8.78 -1.02
CA ASN A 54 -5.79 -7.75 -2.04
C ASN A 54 -4.69 -7.82 -3.13
N GLN A 55 -3.94 -8.92 -3.19
CA GLN A 55 -2.85 -9.18 -4.12
C GLN A 55 -1.59 -8.31 -3.94
N LEU A 56 -1.51 -7.52 -2.86
CA LEU A 56 -0.29 -6.80 -2.54
C LEU A 56 0.81 -7.80 -2.16
N ARG A 57 1.92 -7.74 -2.88
CA ARG A 57 3.12 -8.55 -2.62
C ARG A 57 4.00 -7.82 -1.62
N VAL A 58 4.41 -8.50 -0.56
CA VAL A 58 5.18 -7.93 0.54
C VAL A 58 6.41 -8.78 0.79
N VAL A 59 7.56 -8.11 0.94
CA VAL A 59 8.79 -8.71 1.47
C VAL A 59 8.97 -8.17 2.88
N LEU A 60 9.01 -9.07 3.85
CA LEU A 60 9.30 -8.78 5.25
C LEU A 60 10.77 -9.06 5.50
N ILE A 61 11.45 -8.14 6.17
CA ILE A 61 12.87 -8.26 6.53
C ILE A 61 12.96 -8.07 8.04
N SER A 62 13.41 -9.10 8.76
CA SER A 62 13.67 -9.03 10.19
C SER A 62 15.17 -8.88 10.42
N ASP A 63 15.52 -7.77 11.06
CA ASP A 63 16.87 -7.48 11.55
C ASP A 63 16.79 -7.00 13.00
N PRO A 64 16.91 -7.91 13.99
CA PRO A 64 16.84 -7.53 15.41
C PRO A 64 17.93 -6.54 15.84
N ALA A 65 19.04 -6.48 15.11
CA ALA A 65 20.19 -5.62 15.41
C ALA A 65 20.06 -4.21 14.81
N THR A 66 19.05 -3.95 13.98
CA THR A 66 18.85 -2.61 13.41
C THR A 66 18.54 -1.57 14.48
N ASP A 67 18.96 -0.33 14.26
CA ASP A 67 18.55 0.83 15.07
C ASP A 67 17.29 1.50 14.49
N LYS A 68 17.17 1.48 13.15
CA LYS A 68 16.04 2.03 12.41
C LYS A 68 15.26 0.95 11.70
N ALA A 69 13.94 1.05 11.75
CA ALA A 69 13.07 0.33 10.85
C ALA A 69 12.75 1.18 9.62
N ALA A 70 12.34 0.54 8.54
CA ALA A 70 12.01 1.21 7.29
C ALA A 70 10.88 0.47 6.57
N ALA A 71 10.15 1.19 5.74
CA ALA A 71 9.21 0.60 4.79
C ALA A 71 9.24 1.36 3.47
N SER A 72 8.89 0.65 2.39
CA SER A 72 8.72 1.23 1.06
C SER A 72 7.50 0.58 0.39
N LEU A 73 6.74 1.38 -0.35
CA LEU A 73 5.67 0.90 -1.22
C LEU A 73 5.90 1.44 -2.63
N ASN A 74 5.91 0.53 -3.59
CA ASN A 74 5.99 0.87 -5.00
C ASN A 74 4.64 0.69 -5.68
N VAL A 75 4.16 1.76 -6.32
CA VAL A 75 2.99 1.71 -7.19
C VAL A 75 3.50 1.57 -8.61
N ASN A 76 3.11 0.50 -9.31
CA ASN A 76 3.54 0.21 -10.69
C ASN A 76 2.80 1.08 -11.74
N VAL A 77 2.74 2.38 -11.48
CA VAL A 77 2.19 3.45 -12.33
C VAL A 77 3.10 4.65 -12.13
N GLY A 78 3.55 5.25 -13.23
CA GLY A 78 4.41 6.44 -13.21
C GLY A 78 4.00 7.45 -14.28
N SER A 79 4.91 8.36 -14.63
CA SER A 79 4.65 9.45 -15.58
C SER A 79 4.25 8.99 -17.00
N ALA A 80 4.52 7.74 -17.39
CA ALA A 80 4.06 7.19 -18.68
C ALA A 80 2.55 6.89 -18.72
N SER A 81 1.88 6.85 -17.58
CA SER A 81 0.44 6.57 -17.46
C SER A 81 -0.40 7.83 -17.27
N GLU A 82 0.20 9.01 -17.42
CA GLU A 82 -0.50 10.29 -17.28
C GLU A 82 -1.52 10.46 -18.42
N PRO A 83 -2.76 10.91 -18.13
CA PRO A 83 -3.72 11.26 -19.17
C PRO A 83 -3.20 12.38 -20.05
N ASP A 84 -3.58 12.38 -21.33
CA ASP A 84 -2.98 13.25 -22.34
C ASP A 84 -2.80 14.70 -21.88
N ASN A 85 -3.81 15.50 -21.65
CA ASN A 85 -3.65 16.91 -21.25
C ASN A 85 -3.32 17.15 -19.76
N ARG A 86 -2.61 16.22 -19.10
CA ARG A 86 -2.33 16.22 -17.65
C ARG A 86 -0.90 15.81 -17.32
N GLU A 87 0.07 16.26 -18.09
CA GLU A 87 1.48 15.96 -17.83
C GLU A 87 1.94 16.47 -16.45
N GLY A 88 2.67 15.63 -15.72
CA GLY A 88 3.10 15.88 -14.36
C GLY A 88 2.07 15.51 -13.28
N LEU A 89 0.90 14.97 -13.64
CA LEU A 89 -0.12 14.57 -12.68
C LEU A 89 0.35 13.46 -11.73
N ALA A 90 1.13 12.49 -12.19
CA ALA A 90 1.62 11.41 -11.32
C ALA A 90 2.57 11.99 -10.25
N HIS A 91 3.46 12.89 -10.66
CA HIS A 91 4.35 13.58 -9.74
C HIS A 91 3.60 14.53 -8.79
N MET A 92 2.57 15.22 -9.28
CA MET A 92 1.73 16.04 -8.40
C MET A 92 0.97 15.18 -7.38
N LEU A 93 0.47 14.01 -7.77
CA LEU A 93 -0.21 13.09 -6.85
C LEU A 93 0.74 12.60 -5.78
N GLU A 94 2.00 12.30 -6.13
CA GLU A 94 3.06 11.95 -5.19
C GLU A 94 3.19 12.97 -4.06
N HIS A 95 3.34 14.26 -4.40
CA HIS A 95 3.42 15.33 -3.41
C HIS A 95 2.16 15.41 -2.55
N MET A 96 0.99 15.30 -3.19
CA MET A 96 -0.28 15.46 -2.51
C MET A 96 -0.56 14.39 -1.44
N LEU A 97 0.01 13.19 -1.54
CA LEU A 97 -0.16 12.15 -0.50
C LEU A 97 0.44 12.54 0.85
N PHE A 98 1.43 13.44 0.87
CA PHE A 98 2.03 13.94 2.10
C PHE A 98 1.21 15.05 2.80
N LEU A 99 0.13 15.52 2.17
CA LEU A 99 -0.63 16.71 2.60
C LEU A 99 -1.92 16.38 3.36
N GLY A 100 -1.97 15.21 3.99
CA GLY A 100 -3.02 14.81 4.91
C GLY A 100 -3.95 13.72 4.39
N THR A 101 -4.45 12.93 5.33
CA THR A 101 -5.34 11.78 5.10
C THR A 101 -6.54 11.87 6.05
N GLU A 102 -7.60 11.11 5.83
CA GLU A 102 -8.78 11.15 6.70
C GLU A 102 -8.45 10.90 8.19
N LYS A 103 -7.56 9.92 8.47
CA LYS A 103 -7.14 9.57 9.83
C LYS A 103 -6.11 10.56 10.40
N TYR A 104 -5.27 11.15 9.55
CA TYR A 104 -4.24 12.13 9.91
C TYR A 104 -4.38 13.38 9.02
N PRO A 105 -5.34 14.26 9.32
CA PRO A 105 -5.73 15.33 8.39
C PRO A 105 -4.76 16.51 8.37
N GLU A 106 -3.95 16.67 9.41
CA GLU A 106 -3.02 17.78 9.55
C GLU A 106 -1.84 17.65 8.56
N PRO A 107 -1.69 18.59 7.62
CA PRO A 107 -0.58 18.55 6.67
C PRO A 107 0.77 18.71 7.38
N GLY A 108 1.75 17.90 6.96
CA GLY A 108 3.04 17.85 7.62
C GLY A 108 3.06 17.04 8.93
N GLU A 109 1.92 16.50 9.39
CA GLU A 109 1.88 15.61 10.56
C GLU A 109 2.79 14.40 10.36
N TYR A 110 2.72 13.75 9.19
CA TYR A 110 3.57 12.60 8.88
C TYR A 110 5.06 12.93 8.94
N LYS A 111 5.46 14.06 8.33
CA LYS A 111 6.84 14.57 8.39
C LYS A 111 7.26 14.84 9.83
N ASN A 112 6.44 15.57 10.58
CA ASN A 112 6.73 15.93 11.97
C ASN A 112 6.86 14.69 12.85
N PHE A 113 6.00 13.68 12.63
CA PHE A 113 6.06 12.41 13.32
C PHE A 113 7.40 11.71 13.07
N LEU A 114 7.80 11.53 11.80
CA LEU A 114 9.07 10.88 11.47
C LEU A 114 10.26 11.65 12.04
N SER A 115 10.34 12.96 11.81
CA SER A 115 11.46 13.77 12.30
C SER A 115 11.57 13.77 13.83
N SER A 116 10.45 13.70 14.55
CA SER A 116 10.44 13.60 16.02
C SER A 116 10.91 12.25 16.55
N HIS A 117 10.88 11.20 15.71
CA HIS A 117 11.26 9.83 16.06
C HIS A 117 12.48 9.36 15.26
N GLY A 118 13.39 10.29 14.93
CA GLY A 118 14.67 9.98 14.29
C GLY A 118 14.56 9.49 12.84
N GLY A 119 13.40 9.64 12.22
CA GLY A 119 13.09 9.18 10.88
C GLY A 119 13.13 10.26 9.81
N ASP A 120 13.17 9.82 8.55
CA ASP A 120 12.99 10.65 7.37
C ASP A 120 12.14 9.94 6.31
N HIS A 121 11.63 10.67 5.34
CA HIS A 121 10.83 10.13 4.24
C HIS A 121 11.21 10.76 2.92
N ASN A 122 10.90 10.05 1.84
CA ASN A 122 10.94 10.62 0.51
C ASN A 122 10.03 9.82 -0.43
N ALA A 123 9.89 10.32 -1.65
CA ALA A 123 9.26 9.63 -2.75
C ALA A 123 9.90 10.03 -4.08
N TYR A 124 9.60 9.27 -5.13
CA TYR A 124 9.89 9.69 -6.48
C TYR A 124 8.91 9.07 -7.47
N THR A 125 8.64 9.82 -8.54
CA THR A 125 7.86 9.37 -9.69
C THR A 125 8.79 9.17 -10.88
N ALA A 126 8.92 7.91 -11.30
CA ALA A 126 9.68 7.52 -12.46
C ALA A 126 8.78 7.42 -13.70
N LEU A 127 9.27 6.74 -14.74
CA LEU A 127 8.51 6.54 -15.96
C LEU A 127 7.38 5.52 -15.75
N LEU A 128 7.66 4.41 -15.08
CA LEU A 128 6.74 3.28 -14.96
C LEU A 128 6.19 3.06 -13.55
N ASP A 129 6.78 3.70 -12.54
CA ASP A 129 6.42 3.52 -11.15
C ASP A 129 6.60 4.79 -10.32
N THR A 130 5.92 4.81 -9.17
CA THR A 130 6.08 5.81 -8.11
C THR A 130 6.38 5.08 -6.80
N ASN A 131 7.50 5.43 -6.17
CA ASN A 131 7.96 4.81 -4.93
C ASN A 131 7.86 5.78 -3.77
N TYR A 132 7.33 5.32 -2.65
CA TYR A 132 7.30 6.06 -1.39
C TYR A 132 8.03 5.25 -0.32
N PHE A 133 8.84 5.90 0.50
CA PHE A 133 9.62 5.21 1.52
C PHE A 133 9.94 6.10 2.71
N PHE A 134 10.17 5.46 3.85
CA PHE A 134 10.60 6.12 5.07
C PHE A 134 11.50 5.22 5.90
N ASP A 135 12.27 5.86 6.78
CA ASP A 135 12.88 5.21 7.93
C ASP A 135 12.42 5.88 9.24
N VAL A 136 12.54 5.17 10.35
CA VAL A 136 12.18 5.65 11.68
C VAL A 136 12.91 4.83 12.74
N ASP A 137 13.07 5.36 13.96
CA ASP A 137 13.48 4.53 15.10
C ASP A 137 12.58 3.29 15.21
N LYS A 138 13.20 2.11 15.38
CA LYS A 138 12.50 0.81 15.30
C LYS A 138 11.32 0.68 16.27
N LEU A 139 11.32 1.41 17.39
CA LEU A 139 10.23 1.40 18.37
C LEU A 139 8.95 2.05 17.83
N TYR A 140 9.06 2.85 16.76
CA TYR A 140 7.97 3.63 16.18
C TYR A 140 7.58 3.15 14.77
N LEU A 141 8.01 1.94 14.38
CA LEU A 141 7.65 1.37 13.07
C LEU A 141 6.13 1.27 12.88
N GLU A 142 5.42 0.68 13.83
CA GLU A 142 3.96 0.49 13.73
C GLU A 142 3.20 1.82 13.55
N PRO A 143 3.38 2.84 14.41
CA PRO A 143 2.70 4.12 14.23
C PRO A 143 3.16 4.90 12.98
N ALA A 144 4.40 4.72 12.51
CA ALA A 144 4.85 5.28 11.23
C ALA A 144 4.16 4.59 10.04
N LEU A 145 4.08 3.26 10.08
CA LEU A 145 3.49 2.44 9.04
C LEU A 145 1.97 2.66 8.93
N ASP A 146 1.28 2.85 10.06
CA ASP A 146 -0.15 3.17 10.09
C ASP A 146 -0.45 4.48 9.36
N ARG A 147 0.35 5.54 9.58
CA ARG A 147 0.24 6.81 8.84
C ARG A 147 0.56 6.64 7.37
N PHE A 148 1.65 5.94 7.06
CA PHE A 148 2.08 5.69 5.70
C PHE A 148 1.02 4.92 4.91
N ALA A 149 0.36 3.94 5.52
CA ALA A 149 -0.71 3.18 4.88
C ALA A 149 -1.89 4.07 4.45
N GLN A 150 -2.21 5.13 5.21
CA GLN A 150 -3.32 6.02 4.89
C GLN A 150 -3.16 6.76 3.56
N PHE A 151 -1.93 6.92 3.06
CA PHE A 151 -1.66 7.51 1.74
C PHE A 151 -2.37 6.74 0.62
N PHE A 152 -2.51 5.42 0.81
CA PHE A 152 -3.05 4.50 -0.19
C PHE A 152 -4.51 4.10 0.10
N VAL A 153 -5.10 4.65 1.16
CA VAL A 153 -6.47 4.33 1.59
C VAL A 153 -7.39 5.53 1.43
N ALA A 154 -7.06 6.66 2.05
CA ALA A 154 -7.95 7.82 2.10
C ALA A 154 -7.19 9.17 2.18
N PRO A 155 -6.44 9.54 1.12
CA PRO A 155 -5.84 10.88 1.00
C PRO A 155 -6.90 11.97 0.77
N LEU A 156 -6.72 13.15 1.37
CA LEU A 156 -7.75 14.20 1.38
C LEU A 156 -7.83 15.03 0.09
N PHE A 157 -6.72 15.24 -0.60
CA PHE A 157 -6.63 16.06 -1.81
C PHE A 157 -7.37 17.41 -1.75
N THR A 158 -7.25 18.13 -0.62
CA THR A 158 -8.06 19.35 -0.44
C THR A 158 -7.71 20.40 -1.51
N ALA A 159 -8.73 21.09 -2.03
CA ALA A 159 -8.57 22.05 -3.12
C ALA A 159 -7.53 23.14 -2.80
N LYS A 160 -7.44 23.56 -1.53
CA LYS A 160 -6.42 24.50 -1.05
C LYS A 160 -5.01 23.98 -1.31
N TYR A 161 -4.71 22.75 -0.90
CA TYR A 161 -3.37 22.18 -1.06
C TYR A 161 -3.06 21.83 -2.51
N VAL A 162 -4.05 21.40 -3.30
CA VAL A 162 -3.87 21.21 -4.75
C VAL A 162 -3.38 22.50 -5.44
N GLN A 163 -3.98 23.65 -5.11
CA GLN A 163 -3.57 24.92 -5.71
C GLN A 163 -2.17 25.36 -5.29
N ASN A 164 -1.83 25.14 -4.01
CA ASN A 164 -0.50 25.47 -3.48
C ASN A 164 0.57 24.56 -4.10
N GLU A 165 0.31 23.25 -4.13
CA GLU A 165 1.28 22.26 -4.59
C GLU A 165 1.57 22.38 -6.08
N ARG A 166 0.59 22.80 -6.87
CA ARG A 166 0.81 23.14 -8.29
C ARG A 166 1.90 24.21 -8.46
N GLN A 167 1.97 25.20 -7.56
CA GLN A 167 3.02 26.23 -7.60
C GLN A 167 4.38 25.68 -7.18
N VAL A 168 4.40 24.76 -6.21
CA VAL A 168 5.62 24.08 -5.75
C VAL A 168 6.22 23.25 -6.88
N VAL A 169 5.41 22.39 -7.51
CA VAL A 169 5.83 21.56 -8.65
C VAL A 169 6.28 22.43 -9.83
N HIS A 170 5.59 23.54 -10.10
CA HIS A 170 6.02 24.48 -11.14
C HIS A 170 7.39 25.10 -10.81
N SER A 171 7.62 25.51 -9.56
CA SER A 171 8.91 26.04 -9.11
C SER A 171 10.03 25.01 -9.25
N GLU A 172 9.76 23.74 -8.90
CA GLU A 172 10.71 22.66 -9.10
C GLU A 172 11.06 22.50 -10.57
N TYR A 173 10.07 22.43 -11.46
CA TYR A 173 10.29 22.39 -12.89
C TYR A 173 11.17 23.55 -13.38
N GLN A 174 10.86 24.78 -12.99
CA GLN A 174 11.66 25.97 -13.33
C GLN A 174 13.12 25.82 -12.86
N SER A 175 13.34 25.31 -11.65
CA SER A 175 14.68 25.08 -11.11
C SER A 175 15.49 24.07 -11.94
N LYS A 176 14.81 23.08 -12.55
CA LYS A 176 15.44 22.03 -13.37
C LYS A 176 15.63 22.41 -14.83
N MET A 177 15.02 23.49 -15.33
CA MET A 177 15.08 23.87 -16.75
C MET A 177 16.51 24.08 -17.29
N ARG A 178 17.43 24.54 -16.43
CA ARG A 178 18.84 24.78 -16.79
C ARG A 178 19.74 23.56 -16.58
N SER A 179 19.22 22.45 -16.10
CA SER A 179 19.99 21.23 -15.90
C SER A 179 20.14 20.46 -17.21
N ASP A 180 21.37 20.26 -17.65
CA ASP A 180 21.66 19.55 -18.92
C ASP A 180 21.13 18.12 -18.93
N GLY A 181 21.13 17.43 -17.79
CA GLY A 181 20.53 16.10 -17.65
C GLY A 181 19.02 16.11 -17.96
N TRP A 182 18.30 17.08 -17.40
CA TRP A 182 16.86 17.24 -17.65
C TRP A 182 16.56 17.69 -19.08
N ARG A 183 17.37 18.59 -19.64
CA ARG A 183 17.26 19.04 -21.04
C ARG A 183 17.46 17.87 -22.01
N THR A 184 18.50 17.07 -21.78
CA THR A 184 18.81 15.88 -22.59
C THR A 184 17.67 14.86 -22.52
N ARG A 185 17.19 14.56 -21.31
CA ARG A 185 16.06 13.63 -21.11
C ARG A 185 14.78 14.13 -21.80
N SER A 186 14.49 15.43 -21.73
CA SER A 186 13.32 16.03 -22.39
C SER A 186 13.43 15.93 -23.92
N ALA A 187 14.60 16.26 -24.47
CA ALA A 187 14.87 16.15 -25.91
C ALA A 187 14.76 14.69 -26.39
N GLN A 188 15.32 13.74 -25.64
CA GLN A 188 15.19 12.31 -25.94
C GLN A 188 13.74 11.85 -25.94
N ARG A 189 12.94 12.27 -24.95
CA ARG A 189 11.52 11.91 -24.87
C ARG A 189 10.74 12.39 -26.11
N HIS A 190 10.96 13.64 -26.54
CA HIS A 190 10.33 14.18 -27.74
C HIS A 190 10.80 13.48 -29.02
N ALA A 191 12.09 13.12 -29.11
CA ALA A 191 12.61 12.43 -30.28
C ALA A 191 12.11 10.99 -30.42
N MET A 192 11.78 10.33 -29.30
CA MET A 192 11.29 8.94 -29.27
C MET A 192 9.76 8.81 -29.42
N ASN A 193 9.00 9.89 -29.22
CA ASN A 193 7.54 9.93 -29.37
C ASN A 193 7.13 11.11 -30.29
N PRO A 194 7.30 10.98 -31.62
CA PRO A 194 7.00 12.04 -32.59
C PRO A 194 5.50 12.33 -32.74
#